data_AF-A0AAV6CTM9-F1
#
_entry.id   AF-A0AAV6CTM9-F1
#
_cell.length_a   1.000
_cell.length_b   1.000
_cell.length_c   1.000
_cell.angle_alpha   90.00
_cell.angle_beta   90.00
_cell.angle_gamma   90.00
#
_symmetry.space_group_name_H-M   'P 1'
#
loop_
_entity.id
_entity.type
_entity.pdbx_description
1 polymer ?
#
loop_
_entity_poly.entity_id
_entity_poly.type
_entity_poly.pdbx_seq_one_letter_code
_entity_poly.pdbx_strand_id
1 'polypeptide(L)'
;MRIAIGCDDTGFPLKEHVTSALEAAGHDLLDLGTFSKDPVDYPDYARAVGQAVLRGFVDAGILMCGSGTSASIAANKLRGIRAALCHDAQAARLSREEDDANVLCLGAREVEPARAVEITIAWVTASFKGDERFVRKVSKVALLEAGSGVADKTPTRPAASLRQDATAAPAAAREALAEPPDAIAEAYEESALEPSLVVDDAASGTEMAAPLAPSSPARPVDEVFKLPAVQE
;
A
#
# COMPACT_ATOMS: atom_id res chain seq x y z
N MET A 1 0.60 13.41 -8.50
CA MET A 1 0.48 12.85 -7.14
C MET A 1 1.49 11.73 -7.00
N ARG A 2 1.87 11.44 -5.77
CA ARG A 2 2.72 10.31 -5.43
C ARG A 2 1.86 9.14 -5.01
N ILE A 3 2.07 7.97 -5.61
CA ILE A 3 1.19 6.80 -5.44
C ILE A 3 2.03 5.58 -5.05
N ALA A 4 1.68 4.92 -3.95
CA ALA A 4 2.26 3.62 -3.62
C ALA A 4 1.54 2.51 -4.38
N ILE A 5 2.30 1.62 -5.00
CA ILE A 5 1.77 0.47 -5.74
C ILE A 5 2.18 -0.81 -5.03
N GLY A 6 1.24 -1.75 -4.86
CA GLY A 6 1.49 -3.06 -4.27
C GLY A 6 0.70 -4.17 -4.96
N CYS A 7 1.25 -5.38 -5.04
CA CYS A 7 0.55 -6.55 -5.55
C CYS A 7 1.11 -7.87 -5.03
N ASP A 8 0.30 -8.92 -5.07
CA ASP A 8 0.80 -10.31 -4.94
C ASP A 8 1.28 -10.87 -6.30
N ASP A 9 1.72 -12.12 -6.31
CA ASP A 9 2.18 -12.84 -7.51
C ASP A 9 1.13 -12.84 -8.63
N THR A 10 -0.15 -12.94 -8.25
CA THR A 10 -1.25 -12.99 -9.20
C THR A 10 -1.56 -11.59 -9.75
N GLY A 11 -1.38 -10.55 -8.94
CA GLY A 11 -1.53 -9.15 -9.36
C GLY A 11 -0.38 -8.61 -10.21
N PHE A 12 0.79 -9.25 -10.16
CA PHE A 12 2.01 -8.78 -10.82
C PHE A 12 1.86 -8.47 -12.32
N PRO A 13 1.21 -9.32 -13.15
CA PRO A 13 1.03 -9.00 -14.57
C PRO A 13 0.18 -7.75 -14.83
N LEU A 14 -0.80 -7.46 -13.96
CA LEU A 14 -1.66 -6.28 -14.09
C LEU A 14 -0.90 -5.01 -13.71
N LYS A 15 0.03 -5.10 -12.76
CA LYS A 15 0.81 -3.98 -12.23
C LYS A 15 1.51 -3.20 -13.34
N GLU A 16 2.17 -3.88 -14.26
CA GLU A 16 2.92 -3.23 -15.35
C GLU A 16 2.05 -2.32 -16.23
N HIS A 17 0.82 -2.74 -16.53
CA HIS A 17 -0.12 -1.94 -17.31
C HIS A 17 -0.58 -0.70 -16.56
N VAL A 18 -0.86 -0.86 -15.26
CA VAL A 18 -1.33 0.21 -14.38
C VAL A 18 -0.23 1.23 -14.12
N THR A 19 0.99 0.78 -13.78
CA THR A 19 2.14 1.66 -13.53
C THR A 19 2.50 2.47 -14.78
N SER A 20 2.57 1.82 -15.94
CA SER A 20 2.87 2.50 -17.22
C SER A 20 1.87 3.62 -17.52
N ALA A 21 0.57 3.38 -17.28
CA ALA A 21 -0.47 4.38 -17.52
C ALA A 21 -0.39 5.56 -16.54
N LEU A 22 -0.09 5.29 -15.27
CA LEU A 22 0.06 6.32 -14.25
C LEU A 22 1.31 7.19 -14.48
N GLU A 23 2.43 6.59 -14.86
CA GLU A 23 3.66 7.30 -15.24
C GLU A 23 3.39 8.19 -16.46
N ALA A 24 2.72 7.66 -17.49
CA ALA A 24 2.31 8.42 -18.67
C ALA A 24 1.36 9.59 -18.32
N ALA A 25 0.56 9.46 -17.26
CA ALA A 25 -0.28 10.52 -16.71
C ALA A 25 0.48 11.52 -15.81
N GLY A 26 1.80 11.34 -15.62
CA GLY A 26 2.65 12.26 -14.86
C GLY A 26 2.59 12.07 -13.34
N HIS A 27 2.31 10.86 -12.87
CA HIS A 27 2.34 10.53 -11.45
C HIS A 27 3.71 9.96 -11.03
N ASP A 28 4.10 10.22 -9.77
CA ASP A 28 5.31 9.66 -9.16
C ASP A 28 4.93 8.35 -8.45
N LEU A 29 5.62 7.25 -8.73
CA LEU A 29 5.26 5.93 -8.24
C LEU A 29 6.28 5.39 -7.24
N LEU A 30 5.77 4.88 -6.12
CA LEU A 30 6.52 4.08 -5.16
C LEU A 30 6.07 2.62 -5.29
N ASP A 31 6.79 1.82 -6.08
CA ASP A 31 6.51 0.39 -6.23
C ASP A 31 7.05 -0.39 -5.01
N LEU A 32 6.14 -0.92 -4.21
CA LEU A 32 6.42 -1.70 -3.00
C LEU A 32 6.32 -3.21 -3.25
N GLY A 33 6.30 -3.62 -4.52
CA GLY A 33 6.33 -5.02 -4.95
C GLY A 33 4.94 -5.64 -5.13
N THR A 34 4.84 -6.94 -5.36
CA THR A 34 5.94 -7.87 -5.63
C THR A 34 6.68 -7.51 -6.93
N PHE A 35 7.87 -8.07 -7.11
CA PHE A 35 8.73 -7.86 -8.28
C PHE A 35 8.91 -9.13 -9.13
N SER A 36 8.21 -10.20 -8.78
CA SER A 36 8.24 -11.45 -9.52
C SER A 36 6.87 -12.14 -9.48
N LYS A 37 6.77 -13.29 -10.16
CA LYS A 37 5.60 -14.18 -10.12
C LYS A 37 5.74 -15.27 -9.06
N ASP A 38 6.74 -15.16 -8.20
CA ASP A 38 6.95 -16.14 -7.13
C ASP A 38 5.85 -15.98 -6.07
N PRO A 39 5.30 -17.08 -5.52
CA PRO A 39 4.21 -17.01 -4.56
C PRO A 39 4.54 -16.13 -3.35
N VAL A 40 3.65 -15.20 -3.03
CA VAL A 40 3.78 -14.26 -1.91
C VAL A 40 2.41 -13.96 -1.30
N ASP A 41 2.40 -13.43 -0.08
CA ASP A 41 1.15 -13.16 0.63
C ASP A 41 0.72 -11.67 0.50
N TYR A 42 -0.46 -11.45 -0.06
CA TYR A 42 -1.03 -10.10 -0.25
C TYR A 42 -1.12 -9.20 1.01
N PRO A 43 -1.28 -9.72 2.26
CA PRO A 43 -1.36 -8.85 3.44
C PRO A 43 -0.10 -8.02 3.67
N ASP A 44 1.09 -8.51 3.30
CA ASP A 44 2.34 -7.78 3.47
C ASP A 44 2.39 -6.53 2.58
N TYR A 45 1.96 -6.65 1.32
CA TYR A 45 1.86 -5.53 0.40
C TYR A 45 0.75 -4.56 0.78
N ALA A 46 -0.39 -5.06 1.27
CA ALA A 46 -1.45 -4.22 1.82
C ALA A 46 -0.95 -3.38 3.00
N ARG A 47 -0.16 -3.98 3.90
CA ARG A 47 0.49 -3.29 5.02
C ARG A 47 1.50 -2.25 4.54
N ALA A 48 2.37 -2.60 3.61
CA ALA A 48 3.40 -1.69 3.08
C ALA A 48 2.77 -0.44 2.43
N VAL A 49 1.82 -0.63 1.51
CA VAL A 49 1.10 0.46 0.84
C VAL A 49 0.31 1.29 1.85
N GLY A 50 -0.42 0.65 2.76
CA GLY A 50 -1.21 1.35 3.77
C GLY A 50 -0.35 2.19 4.71
N GLN A 51 0.80 1.68 5.15
CA GLN A 51 1.74 2.45 5.98
C GLN A 51 2.33 3.65 5.23
N ALA A 52 2.63 3.51 3.94
CA ALA A 52 3.11 4.63 3.13
C ALA A 52 2.08 5.77 3.05
N VAL A 53 0.80 5.41 2.85
CA VAL A 53 -0.32 6.38 2.84
C VAL A 53 -0.50 7.03 4.22
N LEU A 54 -0.57 6.22 5.29
CA LEU A 54 -0.83 6.73 6.65
C LEU A 54 0.28 7.65 7.18
N ARG A 55 1.53 7.39 6.76
CA ARG A 55 2.69 8.22 7.14
C ARG A 55 2.84 9.47 6.26
N GLY A 56 1.99 9.66 5.26
CA GLY A 56 2.06 10.80 4.35
C GLY A 56 3.25 10.76 3.38
N PHE A 57 3.88 9.59 3.19
CA PHE A 57 4.95 9.45 2.20
C PHE A 57 4.42 9.48 0.76
N VAL A 58 3.15 9.12 0.58
CA VAL A 58 2.43 9.14 -0.69
C VAL A 58 1.03 9.71 -0.46
N ASP A 59 0.40 10.21 -1.53
CA ASP A 59 -0.96 10.77 -1.49
C ASP A 59 -2.04 9.67 -1.49
N ALA A 60 -1.73 8.52 -2.09
CA ALA A 60 -2.68 7.44 -2.38
C ALA A 60 -1.98 6.09 -2.56
N GLY A 61 -2.74 5.01 -2.45
CA GLY A 61 -2.27 3.65 -2.72
C GLY A 61 -3.09 2.91 -3.78
N ILE A 62 -2.46 1.98 -4.50
CA ILE A 62 -3.13 1.03 -5.39
C ILE A 62 -2.63 -0.39 -5.09
N LEU A 63 -3.56 -1.30 -4.87
CA LEU A 63 -3.30 -2.71 -4.61
C LEU A 63 -3.90 -3.59 -5.70
N MET A 64 -3.16 -4.60 -6.12
CA MET A 64 -3.61 -5.61 -7.10
C MET A 64 -3.42 -7.01 -6.55
N CYS A 65 -4.47 -7.82 -6.58
CA CYS A 65 -4.35 -9.26 -6.31
C CYS A 65 -5.28 -10.04 -7.23
N GLY A 66 -5.36 -11.37 -7.07
CA GLY A 66 -6.21 -12.21 -7.92
C GLY A 66 -7.63 -11.68 -8.11
N SER A 67 -8.43 -11.58 -7.04
CA SER A 67 -9.78 -11.02 -7.10
C SER A 67 -9.87 -9.56 -6.64
N GLY A 68 -8.79 -8.99 -6.11
CA GLY A 68 -8.78 -7.68 -5.43
C GLY A 68 -9.47 -7.67 -4.06
N THR A 69 -10.38 -8.61 -3.79
CA THR A 69 -11.14 -8.73 -2.53
C THR A 69 -10.23 -8.89 -1.33
N SER A 70 -9.26 -9.80 -1.41
CA SER A 70 -8.42 -10.14 -0.26
C SER A 70 -7.50 -8.98 0.13
N ALA A 71 -6.91 -8.32 -0.88
CA ALA A 71 -6.10 -7.12 -0.65
C ALA A 71 -6.93 -5.98 -0.04
N SER A 72 -8.15 -5.74 -0.53
CA SER A 72 -9.07 -4.75 0.04
C SER A 72 -9.44 -5.08 1.50
N ILE A 73 -9.71 -6.36 1.81
CA ILE A 73 -10.00 -6.79 3.19
C ILE A 73 -8.82 -6.52 4.11
N ALA A 74 -7.59 -6.88 3.69
CA ALA A 74 -6.38 -6.66 4.49
C ALA A 74 -6.08 -5.17 4.69
N ALA A 75 -6.13 -4.38 3.63
CA ALA A 75 -5.86 -2.94 3.69
C ALA A 75 -6.84 -2.22 4.63
N ASN A 76 -8.14 -2.55 4.57
CA ASN A 76 -9.15 -1.98 5.47
C ASN A 76 -9.02 -2.44 6.94
N LYS A 77 -8.06 -3.31 7.30
CA LYS A 77 -7.72 -3.57 8.71
C LYS A 77 -6.79 -2.51 9.30
N LEU A 78 -6.14 -1.71 8.46
CA LEU A 78 -5.27 -0.63 8.89
C LEU A 78 -6.15 0.58 9.19
N ARG A 79 -6.13 1.03 10.44
CA ARG A 79 -6.90 2.22 10.85
C ARG A 79 -6.48 3.43 10.02
N GLY A 80 -7.46 4.16 9.49
CA GLY A 80 -7.27 5.30 8.59
C GLY A 80 -7.22 4.94 7.10
N ILE A 81 -7.14 3.65 6.74
CA ILE A 81 -7.23 3.21 5.35
C ILE A 81 -8.68 2.96 4.95
N ARG A 82 -9.07 3.51 3.80
CA ARG A 82 -10.33 3.27 3.10
C ARG A 82 -9.99 2.71 1.73
N ALA A 83 -9.94 1.38 1.65
CA ALA A 83 -9.58 0.65 0.44
C ALA A 83 -10.82 0.19 -0.34
N ALA A 84 -11.00 0.71 -1.56
CA ALA A 84 -12.14 0.38 -2.41
C ALA A 84 -11.77 -0.63 -3.50
N LEU A 85 -12.45 -1.77 -3.55
CA LEU A 85 -12.38 -2.69 -4.70
C LEU A 85 -13.30 -2.18 -5.80
N CYS A 86 -12.75 -1.95 -7.00
CA CYS A 86 -13.53 -1.43 -8.13
C CYS A 86 -13.30 -2.28 -9.39
N HIS A 87 -14.40 -2.56 -10.10
CA HIS A 87 -14.40 -3.30 -11.38
C HIS A 87 -14.82 -2.43 -12.57
N ASP A 88 -15.16 -1.16 -12.34
CA ASP A 88 -15.51 -0.19 -13.37
C ASP A 88 -15.13 1.23 -12.94
N ALA A 89 -14.98 2.12 -13.94
CA ALA A 89 -14.51 3.48 -13.75
C ALA A 89 -15.49 4.35 -12.95
N GLN A 90 -16.79 4.06 -13.02
CA GLN A 90 -17.80 4.79 -12.27
C GLN A 90 -17.68 4.49 -10.77
N ALA A 91 -17.59 3.22 -10.40
CA ALA A 91 -17.39 2.80 -9.01
C ALA A 91 -16.08 3.39 -8.45
N ALA A 92 -15.01 3.38 -9.24
CA ALA A 92 -13.73 3.97 -8.86
C ALA A 92 -13.85 5.47 -8.59
N ARG A 93 -14.40 6.22 -9.55
CA ARG A 93 -14.65 7.65 -9.39
C ARG A 93 -15.49 7.94 -8.15
N LEU A 94 -16.61 7.23 -7.96
CA LEU A 94 -17.49 7.44 -6.81
C LEU A 94 -16.82 7.10 -5.48
N SER A 95 -15.99 6.05 -5.43
CA SER A 95 -15.24 5.71 -4.21
C SER A 95 -14.31 6.85 -3.77
N ARG A 96 -13.72 7.59 -4.72
CA ARG A 96 -12.87 8.75 -4.42
C ARG A 96 -13.71 9.99 -4.10
N GLU A 97 -14.76 10.25 -4.87
CA GLU A 97 -15.61 11.44 -4.75
C GLU A 97 -16.50 11.44 -3.49
N GLU A 98 -17.03 10.27 -3.11
CA GLU A 98 -18.07 10.14 -2.09
C GLU A 98 -17.57 9.51 -0.78
N ASP A 99 -16.60 8.58 -0.86
CA ASP A 99 -16.10 7.84 0.30
C ASP A 99 -14.68 8.25 0.71
N ASP A 100 -14.06 9.16 -0.04
CA ASP A 100 -12.66 9.56 0.12
C ASP A 100 -11.73 8.35 0.26
N ALA A 101 -11.94 7.33 -0.59
CA ALA A 101 -11.07 6.17 -0.63
C ALA A 101 -9.64 6.62 -0.91
N ASN A 102 -8.68 6.22 -0.06
CA ASN A 102 -7.26 6.56 -0.19
C ASN A 102 -6.43 5.37 -0.71
N VAL A 103 -7.06 4.20 -0.87
CA VAL A 103 -6.48 3.05 -1.56
C VAL A 103 -7.47 2.49 -2.58
N LEU A 104 -7.03 2.26 -3.81
CA LEU A 104 -7.77 1.52 -4.83
C LEU A 104 -7.32 0.06 -4.82
N CYS A 105 -8.24 -0.89 -4.96
CA CYS A 105 -7.97 -2.31 -5.11
C CYS A 105 -8.51 -2.81 -6.45
N LEU A 106 -7.73 -3.62 -7.15
CA LEU A 106 -8.07 -4.20 -8.45
C LEU A 106 -7.89 -5.72 -8.43
N GLY A 107 -8.78 -6.43 -9.14
CA GLY A 107 -8.71 -7.87 -9.34
C GLY A 107 -8.09 -8.23 -10.68
N ALA A 108 -6.88 -8.79 -10.67
CA ALA A 108 -6.15 -9.18 -11.87
C ALA A 108 -6.80 -10.33 -12.67
N ARG A 109 -7.67 -11.13 -12.05
CA ARG A 109 -8.47 -12.16 -12.72
C ARG A 109 -9.86 -11.69 -13.13
N GLU A 110 -10.28 -10.53 -12.61
CA GLU A 110 -11.65 -10.01 -12.75
C GLU A 110 -11.73 -8.88 -13.79
N VAL A 111 -10.63 -8.17 -14.00
CA VAL A 111 -10.59 -6.96 -14.84
C VAL A 111 -9.47 -7.06 -15.87
N GLU A 112 -9.85 -6.89 -17.14
CA GLU A 112 -8.90 -6.85 -18.26
C GLU A 112 -7.96 -5.62 -18.17
N PRO A 113 -6.70 -5.71 -18.63
CA PRO A 113 -5.70 -4.65 -18.48
C PRO A 113 -6.16 -3.25 -18.95
N ALA A 114 -6.79 -3.16 -20.12
CA ALA A 114 -7.29 -1.90 -20.64
C ALA A 114 -8.36 -1.26 -19.73
N ARG A 115 -9.21 -2.10 -19.14
CA ARG A 115 -10.25 -1.68 -18.20
C ARG A 115 -9.65 -1.28 -16.85
N ALA A 116 -8.63 -2.00 -16.37
CA ALA A 116 -7.91 -1.65 -15.15
C ALA A 116 -7.23 -0.27 -15.26
N VAL A 117 -6.68 0.04 -16.44
CA VAL A 117 -6.16 1.39 -16.73
C VAL A 117 -7.28 2.43 -16.68
N GLU A 118 -8.41 2.21 -17.35
CA GLU A 118 -9.56 3.13 -17.31
C GLU A 118 -10.05 3.39 -15.87
N ILE A 119 -10.19 2.33 -15.07
CA ILE A 119 -10.58 2.39 -13.66
C ILE A 119 -9.57 3.24 -12.87
N THR A 120 -8.29 2.96 -13.04
CA THR A 120 -7.22 3.63 -12.32
C THR A 120 -7.20 5.12 -12.64
N ILE A 121 -7.23 5.48 -13.93
CA ILE A 121 -7.23 6.88 -14.37
C ILE A 121 -8.45 7.63 -13.86
N ALA A 122 -9.64 7.02 -13.91
CA ALA A 122 -10.85 7.61 -13.36
C ALA A 122 -10.73 7.87 -11.84
N TRP A 123 -10.07 6.98 -11.11
CA TRP A 123 -9.88 7.10 -9.67
C TRP A 123 -8.88 8.21 -9.31
N VAL A 124 -7.69 8.25 -9.93
CA VAL A 124 -6.65 9.24 -9.61
C VAL A 124 -7.01 10.65 -10.08
N THR A 125 -7.87 10.78 -11.09
CA THR A 125 -8.37 12.08 -11.57
C THR A 125 -9.50 12.62 -10.69
N ALA A 126 -10.22 11.74 -9.98
CA ALA A 126 -11.32 12.12 -9.13
C ALA A 126 -10.82 12.81 -7.84
N SER A 127 -11.63 13.73 -7.32
CA SER A 127 -11.37 14.44 -6.07
C SER A 127 -12.56 14.34 -5.14
N PHE A 128 -12.30 14.25 -3.83
CA PHE A 128 -13.37 14.18 -2.83
C PHE A 128 -14.27 15.42 -2.92
N LYS A 129 -15.59 15.21 -2.99
CA LYS A 129 -16.56 16.30 -3.23
C LYS A 129 -16.71 17.26 -2.06
N GLY A 130 -16.38 16.84 -0.84
CA GLY A 130 -16.46 17.70 0.35
C GLY A 130 -17.88 18.07 0.80
N ASP A 131 -18.94 17.63 0.10
CA ASP A 131 -20.32 17.88 0.52
C ASP A 131 -20.59 17.31 1.92
N GLU A 132 -21.37 18.03 2.72
CA GLU A 132 -21.69 17.67 4.11
C GLU A 132 -22.13 16.21 4.26
N ARG A 133 -22.94 15.71 3.32
CA ARG A 133 -23.46 14.33 3.34
C ARG A 133 -22.35 13.28 3.25
N PHE A 134 -21.27 13.56 2.52
CA PHE A 134 -20.14 12.66 2.31
C PHE A 134 -19.17 12.76 3.49
N VAL A 135 -18.83 13.97 3.90
CA VAL A 135 -18.01 14.23 5.10
C VAL A 135 -18.61 13.51 6.31
N ARG A 136 -19.92 13.65 6.54
CA ARG A 136 -20.62 12.96 7.64
C ARG A 136 -20.51 11.43 7.56
N LYS A 137 -20.54 10.83 6.36
CA LYS A 137 -20.40 9.37 6.20
C LYS A 137 -18.96 8.93 6.47
N VAL A 138 -17.98 9.63 5.91
CA VAL A 138 -16.55 9.36 6.13
C VAL A 138 -16.20 9.48 7.62
N SER A 139 -16.68 10.51 8.32
CA SER A 139 -16.51 10.64 9.77
C SER A 139 -17.12 9.47 10.54
N LYS A 140 -18.29 8.97 10.13
CA LYS A 140 -18.89 7.78 10.76
C LYS A 140 -18.10 6.51 10.51
N VAL A 141 -17.50 6.34 9.33
CA VAL A 141 -16.59 5.21 9.04
C VAL A 141 -15.37 5.29 9.96
N ALA A 142 -14.76 6.46 10.13
CA ALA A 142 -13.64 6.65 11.05
C ALA A 142 -13.99 6.28 12.50
N LEU A 143 -15.22 6.57 12.95
CA LEU A 143 -15.68 6.16 14.29
C LEU A 143 -15.78 4.64 14.48
N LEU A 144 -15.99 3.85 13.40
CA LEU A 144 -16.01 2.38 13.49
C LEU A 144 -14.65 1.80 13.92
N GLU A 145 -13.57 2.50 13.58
CA GLU A 145 -12.20 2.11 13.91
C GLU A 145 -11.88 2.28 15.40
N ALA A 146 -12.47 3.30 16.04
CA ALA A 146 -12.27 3.63 17.44
C ALA A 146 -13.06 2.72 18.40
N GLY A 147 -14.22 2.21 17.96
CA GLY A 147 -15.14 1.45 18.81
C GLY A 147 -14.97 -0.08 18.79
N SER A 148 -14.07 -0.60 17.97
CA SER A 148 -13.87 -2.04 17.81
C SER A 148 -12.61 -2.46 18.57
N GLY A 149 -12.77 -3.04 19.77
CA GLY A 149 -11.70 -3.87 20.36
C GLY A 149 -11.32 -4.99 19.40
N VAL A 150 -10.13 -5.59 19.58
CA VAL A 150 -9.72 -6.77 18.80
C VAL A 150 -10.63 -7.93 19.18
N ALA A 151 -11.75 -8.08 18.46
CA ALA A 151 -12.52 -9.30 18.52
C ALA A 151 -11.68 -10.39 17.84
N ASP A 152 -11.28 -11.41 18.60
CA ASP A 152 -10.67 -12.62 18.04
C ASP A 152 -11.73 -13.34 17.18
N LYS A 153 -11.81 -12.94 15.91
CA LYS A 153 -12.64 -13.59 14.91
C LYS A 153 -11.80 -14.67 14.24
N THR A 154 -11.81 -15.85 14.84
CA THR A 154 -11.52 -17.10 14.12
C THR A 154 -12.37 -17.16 12.84
N PRO A 155 -11.88 -17.76 11.72
CA PRO A 155 -12.68 -17.92 10.51
C PRO A 155 -14.09 -18.43 10.81
N THR A 156 -15.10 -17.72 10.34
CA THR A 156 -16.52 -17.99 10.68
C THR A 156 -17.07 -19.26 10.03
N ARG A 157 -16.29 -19.90 9.16
CA ARG A 157 -16.61 -21.17 8.52
C ARG A 157 -15.49 -22.16 8.81
N PRO A 158 -15.80 -23.42 9.14
CA PRO A 158 -14.79 -24.45 9.28
C PRO A 158 -14.02 -24.58 7.96
N ALA A 159 -12.70 -24.74 8.04
CA ALA A 159 -11.91 -25.14 6.90
C ALA A 159 -12.51 -26.44 6.35
N ALA A 160 -12.88 -26.46 5.07
CA ALA A 160 -13.26 -27.70 4.42
C ALA A 160 -12.11 -28.69 4.68
N SER A 161 -12.43 -29.83 5.32
CA SER A 161 -11.45 -30.90 5.56
C SER A 161 -10.71 -31.15 4.26
N LEU A 162 -9.42 -30.82 4.22
CA LEU A 162 -8.56 -31.12 3.09
C LEU A 162 -8.77 -32.60 2.77
N ARG A 163 -9.29 -32.91 1.58
CA ARG A 163 -9.37 -34.30 1.14
C ARG A 163 -7.94 -34.85 1.21
N GLN A 164 -7.73 -35.85 2.05
CA GLN A 164 -6.46 -36.55 2.20
C GLN A 164 -6.21 -37.45 0.97
N ASP A 165 -6.15 -36.85 -0.21
CA ASP A 165 -5.70 -37.51 -1.44
C ASP A 165 -4.73 -36.59 -2.16
N ALA A 166 -3.62 -36.29 -1.49
CA ALA A 166 -2.41 -35.79 -2.11
C ALA A 166 -1.25 -36.42 -1.37
N THR A 167 -0.60 -37.36 -2.05
CA THR A 167 0.65 -38.00 -1.62
C THR A 167 1.62 -36.93 -1.12
N ALA A 168 2.04 -37.07 0.13
CA ALA A 168 2.88 -36.13 0.85
C ALA A 168 4.17 -35.79 0.07
N ALA A 169 4.35 -34.50 -0.24
CA ALA A 169 5.66 -33.95 -0.50
C ALA A 169 6.48 -33.96 0.82
N PRO A 170 7.79 -34.25 0.78
CA PRO A 170 8.56 -34.55 1.97
C PRO A 170 8.68 -33.35 2.92
N ALA A 171 8.68 -33.66 4.21
CA ALA A 171 8.59 -32.77 5.38
C ALA A 171 9.73 -31.73 5.54
N ALA A 172 10.66 -31.62 4.59
CA ALA A 172 11.81 -30.71 4.66
C ALA A 172 11.45 -29.22 4.42
N ALA A 173 10.26 -28.93 3.88
CA ALA A 173 9.84 -27.55 3.58
C ALA A 173 9.04 -26.86 4.72
N ARG A 174 8.77 -27.56 5.83
CA ARG A 174 7.93 -27.04 6.93
C ARG A 174 8.70 -26.42 8.09
N GLU A 175 10.01 -26.54 8.12
CA GLU A 175 10.85 -26.13 9.25
C GLU A 175 11.74 -24.91 8.95
N ALA A 176 11.35 -24.07 8.00
CA ALA A 176 12.12 -22.87 7.60
C ALA A 176 11.30 -21.57 7.50
N LEU A 177 10.07 -21.54 8.04
CA LEU A 177 9.19 -20.35 7.96
C LEU A 177 8.70 -19.87 9.34
N ALA A 178 9.46 -20.16 10.38
CA ALA A 178 9.07 -19.89 11.76
C ALA A 178 9.99 -18.91 12.49
N GLU A 179 10.65 -17.95 11.82
CA GLU A 179 11.20 -16.75 12.48
C GLU A 179 11.10 -15.55 11.50
N PRO A 180 10.69 -14.35 11.97
CA PRO A 180 10.92 -13.15 11.17
C PRO A 180 12.44 -13.01 10.96
N PRO A 181 12.93 -12.60 9.78
CA PRO A 181 14.36 -12.40 9.61
C PRO A 181 14.85 -11.41 10.68
N ASP A 182 15.84 -11.85 11.47
CA ASP A 182 16.31 -11.27 12.74
C ASP A 182 16.58 -9.76 12.74
N ALA A 183 16.70 -9.12 11.57
CA ALA A 183 16.86 -7.68 11.45
C ALA A 183 15.60 -6.86 11.82
N ILE A 184 14.41 -7.47 11.89
CA ILE A 184 13.18 -6.74 12.23
C ILE A 184 13.04 -6.61 13.75
N ALA A 185 13.56 -7.54 14.56
CA ALA A 185 13.40 -7.50 16.03
C ALA A 185 14.43 -6.62 16.73
N GLU A 186 15.70 -6.64 16.29
CA GLU A 186 16.76 -5.84 16.92
C GLU A 186 16.57 -4.32 16.74
N ALA A 187 15.79 -3.90 15.74
CA ALA A 187 15.43 -2.50 15.53
C ALA A 187 14.33 -1.99 16.50
N TYR A 188 13.62 -2.87 17.23
CA TYR A 188 12.56 -2.46 18.16
C TYR A 188 13.06 -2.19 19.59
N GLU A 189 14.17 -2.77 20.04
CA GLU A 189 14.61 -2.68 21.45
C GLU A 189 15.60 -1.54 21.76
N GLU A 190 16.26 -0.94 20.78
CA GLU A 190 17.26 0.12 21.05
C GLU A 190 16.71 1.56 21.07
N SER A 191 15.40 1.77 20.81
CA SER A 191 14.78 3.11 20.88
C SER A 191 13.99 3.40 22.17
N ALA A 192 14.02 2.49 23.14
CA ALA A 192 13.38 2.66 24.45
C ALA A 192 14.39 3.10 25.52
N LEU A 193 14.95 4.30 25.41
CA LEU A 193 15.58 5.02 26.53
C LEU A 193 15.38 6.55 26.37
N GLU A 194 14.85 7.14 27.43
CA GLU A 194 14.27 8.49 27.64
C GLU A 194 15.19 9.71 27.35
N PRO A 195 14.63 10.94 27.27
CA PRO A 195 15.23 12.10 26.62
C PRO A 195 16.09 12.95 27.56
N SER A 196 17.14 13.59 27.02
CA SER A 196 17.85 14.67 27.72
C SER A 196 17.87 15.95 26.89
N LEU A 197 17.22 16.97 27.45
CA LEU A 197 17.25 18.38 27.07
C LEU A 197 18.68 18.96 27.07
N VAL A 198 19.07 19.65 25.99
CA VAL A 198 19.99 20.81 26.05
C VAL A 198 19.59 21.82 24.95
N VAL A 199 19.57 23.09 25.32
CA VAL A 199 19.21 24.30 24.56
C VAL A 199 20.44 24.97 23.95
N ASP A 200 20.17 25.94 23.04
CA ASP A 200 21.03 26.99 22.43
C ASP A 200 21.60 26.70 21.03
N ASP A 201 21.78 27.62 20.07
CA ASP A 201 21.17 28.89 19.62
C ASP A 201 21.92 29.27 18.31
N ALA A 202 21.31 30.07 17.45
CA ALA A 202 21.90 30.99 16.45
C ALA A 202 22.62 30.53 15.15
N ALA A 203 21.96 30.86 14.03
CA ALA A 203 22.37 31.82 12.97
C ALA A 203 23.26 31.44 11.74
N SER A 204 22.64 31.69 10.57
CA SER A 204 23.13 32.44 9.39
C SER A 204 23.94 31.74 8.27
N GLY A 205 23.61 32.09 7.01
CA GLY A 205 24.54 32.06 5.86
C GLY A 205 23.97 31.61 4.51
N THR A 206 23.88 32.56 3.57
CA THR A 206 23.25 32.52 2.23
C THR A 206 24.18 32.02 1.09
N GLU A 207 23.65 31.38 0.04
CA GLU A 207 23.74 31.73 -1.42
C GLU A 207 23.68 30.56 -2.43
N MET A 208 23.07 30.85 -3.59
CA MET A 208 22.69 29.97 -4.72
C MET A 208 23.76 29.80 -5.80
N ALA A 209 23.76 28.66 -6.51
CA ALA A 209 23.92 28.55 -7.98
C ALA A 209 23.58 27.13 -8.53
N ALA A 210 23.00 27.06 -9.73
CA ALA A 210 22.71 25.86 -10.54
C ALA A 210 23.05 26.15 -12.04
N PRO A 211 23.02 25.21 -13.02
CA PRO A 211 22.99 23.74 -13.00
C PRO A 211 24.09 23.07 -13.89
N LEU A 212 24.26 21.75 -13.82
CA LEU A 212 25.02 20.94 -14.79
C LEU A 212 24.22 19.69 -15.21
N ALA A 213 24.25 19.38 -16.51
CA ALA A 213 23.50 18.32 -17.20
C ALA A 213 24.14 16.91 -17.03
N PRO A 214 23.42 15.81 -17.38
CA PRO A 214 23.59 14.52 -16.73
C PRO A 214 24.53 13.54 -17.47
N SER A 215 25.20 12.68 -16.69
CA SER A 215 25.93 11.51 -17.18
C SER A 215 25.72 10.30 -16.23
N SER A 216 25.16 9.20 -16.78
CA SER A 216 25.05 7.77 -16.37
C SER A 216 25.78 7.24 -15.11
N PRO A 217 25.46 6.05 -14.52
CA PRO A 217 24.46 5.01 -14.88
C PRO A 217 23.54 4.58 -13.68
N ALA A 218 22.72 3.54 -13.87
CA ALA A 218 21.76 2.98 -12.91
C ALA A 218 22.32 2.66 -11.50
N ARG A 219 21.53 2.93 -10.43
CA ARG A 219 21.90 2.74 -9.01
C ARG A 219 21.28 1.48 -8.37
N PRO A 220 21.97 0.82 -7.43
CA PRO A 220 21.49 -0.38 -6.73
C PRO A 220 20.42 -0.08 -5.65
N VAL A 221 19.66 -1.12 -5.32
CA VAL A 221 18.31 -1.08 -4.71
C VAL A 221 18.28 -0.73 -3.21
N ASP A 222 19.45 -0.57 -2.55
CA ASP A 222 19.53 -0.21 -1.12
C ASP A 222 19.47 1.31 -0.83
N GLU A 223 19.44 2.16 -1.86
CA GLU A 223 19.29 3.63 -1.68
C GLU A 223 17.83 4.11 -1.68
N VAL A 224 16.86 3.24 -2.03
CA VAL A 224 15.44 3.63 -2.17
C VAL A 224 14.76 3.90 -0.80
N PHE A 225 15.38 3.47 0.31
CA PHE A 225 14.81 3.55 1.66
C PHE A 225 15.28 4.73 2.52
N LYS A 226 15.95 5.73 1.94
CA LYS A 226 16.18 7.02 2.60
C LYS A 226 15.31 8.11 1.96
N LEU A 227 14.14 8.37 2.53
CA LEU A 227 13.35 9.55 2.18
C LEU A 227 13.92 10.77 2.93
N PRO A 228 14.17 11.91 2.26
CA PRO A 228 14.67 13.11 2.91
C PRO A 228 13.62 13.66 3.89
N ALA A 229 14.10 14.18 5.03
CA ALA A 229 13.26 14.82 6.03
C ALA A 229 12.42 15.95 5.41
N VAL A 230 11.11 15.92 5.66
CA VAL A 230 10.22 17.04 5.37
C VAL A 230 10.63 18.17 6.31
N GLN A 231 11.18 19.26 5.75
CA GLN A 231 11.52 20.45 6.51
C GLN A 231 10.21 21.16 6.93
N GLU A 232 10.05 21.42 8.22
CA GLU A 232 9.04 22.33 8.78
C GLU A 232 9.34 23.80 8.46
#